data_AF-X1T518-F1
#
_entry.id   AF-X1T518-F1
#
_cell.length_a   1.000
_cell.length_b   1.000
_cell.length_c   1.000
_cell.angle_alpha   90.00
_cell.angle_beta   90.00
_cell.angle_gamma   90.00
#
_symmetry.space_group_name_H-M   'P 1'
#
loop_
_entity.id
_entity.type
_entity.pdbx_description
1 polymer ?
#
loop_
_entity_poly.entity_id
_entity_poly.type
_entity_poly.pdbx_seq_one_letter_code
_entity_poly.pdbx_strand_id
1 'polypeptide(L)'
;ATAEEQAIAAINAAEALAISNLQLINQLKGILPKPFSQLTGLAVETNTQGIQAVASGERKVVRKASAASRKSRKNLSKALREANARLRKKNGQLKKGKTQADVMRLAQRLKKKM
;
A
#
# COMPACT_ATOMS: atom_id res chain seq x y z
N ALA A 1 5.10 5.01 12.76
CA ALA A 1 4.55 4.03 11.80
C ALA A 1 4.74 4.54 10.38
N THR A 2 5.12 3.69 9.43
CA THR A 2 5.17 4.04 8.00
C THR A 2 3.77 4.28 7.44
N ALA A 3 3.65 4.99 6.30
CA ALA A 3 2.35 5.20 5.65
C ALA A 3 1.66 3.87 5.26
N GLU A 4 2.45 2.84 4.91
CA GLU A 4 1.95 1.47 4.68
C GLU A 4 1.37 0.87 5.96
N GLU A 5 2.08 0.96 7.08
CA GLU A 5 1.59 0.47 8.38
C GLU A 5 0.32 1.20 8.82
N GLN A 6 0.25 2.52 8.65
CA GLN A 6 -0.93 3.31 8.98
C GLN A 6 -2.13 2.91 8.12
N ALA A 7 -1.94 2.73 6.81
CA ALA A 7 -3.00 2.28 5.92
C ALA A 7 -3.49 0.86 6.25
N ILE A 8 -2.57 -0.07 6.53
CA ILE A 8 -2.93 -1.43 6.96
C ILE A 8 -3.68 -1.40 8.30
N ALA A 9 -3.24 -0.59 9.26
CA ALA A 9 -3.91 -0.44 10.55
C ALA A 9 -5.34 0.12 10.39
N ALA A 10 -5.53 1.12 9.52
CA ALA A 10 -6.84 1.65 9.20
C ALA A 10 -7.77 0.61 8.56
N ILE A 11 -7.26 -0.19 7.62
CA ILE A 11 -8.03 -1.30 7.02
C ILE A 11 -8.44 -2.31 8.09
N ASN A 12 -7.52 -2.71 8.97
CA ASN A 12 -7.82 -3.65 10.05
C ASN A 12 -8.85 -3.10 11.03
N ALA A 13 -8.76 -1.82 11.38
CA ALA A 13 -9.73 -1.16 12.26
C ALA A 13 -11.13 -1.11 11.61
N ALA A 14 -11.21 -0.76 10.33
CA ALA A 14 -12.48 -0.74 9.58
C ALA A 14 -13.10 -2.13 9.46
N GLU A 15 -12.31 -3.16 9.16
CA GLU A 15 -12.76 -4.55 9.12
C GLU A 15 -13.32 -4.99 10.48
N ALA A 16 -12.61 -4.70 11.58
CA ALA A 16 -13.04 -5.04 12.93
C ALA A 16 -14.35 -4.35 13.32
N LEU A 17 -14.51 -3.06 13.00
CA LEU A 17 -15.75 -2.31 13.24
C LEU A 17 -16.92 -2.90 12.44
N ALA A 18 -16.70 -3.24 11.17
CA ALA A 18 -17.74 -3.82 10.32
C ALA A 18 -18.18 -5.21 10.82
N ILE A 19 -17.24 -6.06 11.25
CA ILE A 19 -17.54 -7.36 11.84
C ILE A 19 -18.27 -7.20 13.18
N SER A 20 -17.87 -6.25 14.02
CA SER A 20 -18.56 -5.95 15.28
C SER A 20 -20.04 -5.57 15.05
N ASN A 21 -20.31 -4.74 14.04
CA ASN A 21 -21.69 -4.39 13.66
C ASN A 21 -22.53 -5.61 13.25
N LEU A 22 -21.93 -6.56 12.51
CA LEU A 22 -22.60 -7.81 12.15
C LEU A 22 -22.83 -8.72 13.36
N GLN A 23 -21.91 -8.74 14.33
CA GLN A 23 -22.09 -9.48 15.58
C GLN A 23 -23.27 -8.93 16.39
N LEU A 24 -23.44 -7.60 16.43
CA LEU A 24 -24.61 -6.97 17.05
C LEU A 24 -25.92 -7.42 16.37
N ILE A 25 -25.97 -7.47 15.03
CA ILE A 25 -27.12 -7.96 14.28
C ILE A 25 -27.42 -9.43 14.63
N ASN A 26 -26.39 -10.25 14.79
CA ASN A 26 -26.56 -11.65 15.20
C ASN A 26 -27.08 -11.80 16.64
N GLN A 27 -26.70 -10.90 17.56
CA GLN A 27 -27.25 -10.89 18.93
C GLN A 27 -28.75 -10.51 18.93
N LEU A 28 -29.18 -9.63 18.02
CA LEU A 28 -30.59 -9.25 17.87
C LEU A 28 -31.46 -10.36 17.26
N LYS A 29 -30.87 -11.45 16.74
CA LYS A 29 -31.59 -12.61 16.18
C LYS A 29 -32.58 -13.22 17.17
N GLY A 30 -32.32 -13.13 18.48
CA GLY A 30 -33.22 -13.62 19.53
C GLY A 30 -34.59 -12.92 19.58
N ILE A 31 -34.71 -11.76 18.94
CA ILE A 31 -35.93 -10.94 18.89
C ILE A 31 -36.74 -11.22 17.60
N LEU A 32 -36.12 -11.84 16.59
CA LEU A 32 -36.74 -12.03 15.27
C LEU A 32 -37.58 -13.32 15.19
N PRO A 33 -38.70 -13.32 14.44
CA PRO A 33 -39.45 -14.54 14.17
C PRO A 33 -38.59 -15.58 13.42
N LYS A 34 -38.83 -16.87 13.70
CA LYS A 34 -38.03 -18.01 13.21
C LYS A 34 -37.65 -17.97 11.71
N PRO A 35 -38.55 -17.68 10.74
CA PRO A 35 -38.16 -17.65 9.33
C PRO A 35 -37.13 -16.56 9.00
N PHE A 36 -37.19 -15.41 9.70
CA PHE A 36 -36.22 -14.33 9.51
C PHE A 36 -34.87 -14.65 10.17
N SER A 37 -34.88 -15.41 11.27
CA SER A 37 -33.66 -15.77 12.01
C SER A 37 -32.62 -16.55 11.19
N GLN A 38 -33.07 -17.41 10.27
CA GLN A 38 -32.21 -18.19 9.37
C GLN A 38 -31.60 -17.30 8.28
N LEU A 39 -32.43 -16.43 7.68
CA LEU A 39 -31.99 -15.45 6.68
C LEU A 39 -30.98 -14.46 7.26
N THR A 40 -31.18 -14.02 8.51
CA THR A 40 -30.22 -13.15 9.21
C THR A 40 -28.86 -13.82 9.38
N GLY A 41 -28.82 -15.12 9.72
CA GLY A 41 -27.56 -15.86 9.86
C GLY A 41 -26.77 -15.94 8.55
N LEU A 42 -27.46 -16.32 7.47
CA LEU A 42 -26.86 -16.39 6.12
C LEU A 42 -26.38 -15.02 5.62
N ALA A 43 -27.15 -13.97 5.89
CA ALA A 43 -26.77 -12.60 5.53
C ALA A 43 -25.53 -12.13 6.32
N VAL A 44 -25.46 -12.42 7.61
CA VAL A 44 -24.29 -12.09 8.45
C VAL A 44 -23.04 -12.83 7.95
N GLU A 45 -23.15 -14.13 7.66
CA GLU A 45 -22.04 -14.93 7.16
C GLU A 45 -21.53 -14.41 5.81
N THR A 46 -22.44 -14.22 4.86
CA THR A 46 -22.10 -13.74 3.51
C THR A 46 -21.44 -12.36 3.56
N ASN A 47 -21.98 -11.44 4.37
CA ASN A 47 -21.39 -10.12 4.55
C ASN A 47 -20.02 -10.17 5.25
N THR A 48 -19.85 -11.07 6.23
CA THR A 48 -18.56 -11.25 6.91
C THR A 48 -17.49 -11.72 5.92
N GLN A 49 -17.80 -12.71 5.09
CA GLN A 49 -16.91 -13.19 4.03
C GLN A 49 -16.58 -12.07 3.02
N GLY A 50 -17.58 -11.27 2.62
CA GLY A 50 -17.39 -10.12 1.74
C GLY A 50 -16.45 -9.06 2.33
N ILE A 51 -16.64 -8.69 3.60
CA ILE A 51 -15.79 -7.73 4.32
C ILE A 51 -14.34 -8.22 4.37
N GLN A 52 -14.13 -9.49 4.74
CA GLN A 52 -12.79 -10.07 4.82
C GLN A 52 -12.12 -10.11 3.44
N ALA A 53 -12.87 -10.47 2.39
CA ALA A 53 -12.37 -10.48 1.02
C ALA A 53 -11.91 -9.08 0.58
N VAL A 54 -12.72 -8.05 0.82
CA VAL A 54 -12.37 -6.66 0.51
C VAL A 54 -11.15 -6.22 1.30
N ALA A 55 -11.13 -6.42 2.62
CA ALA A 55 -10.01 -6.04 3.47
C ALA A 55 -8.69 -6.74 3.03
N SER A 56 -8.76 -8.02 2.64
CA SER A 56 -7.61 -8.74 2.10
C SER A 56 -7.11 -8.14 0.77
N GLY A 57 -8.03 -7.75 -0.12
CA GLY A 57 -7.74 -7.09 -1.39
C GLY A 57 -7.04 -5.74 -1.18
N GLU A 58 -7.60 -4.90 -0.29
CA GLU A 58 -7.04 -3.59 0.04
C GLU A 58 -5.62 -3.70 0.63
N ARG A 59 -5.41 -4.62 1.59
CA ARG A 59 -4.07 -4.89 2.14
C ARG A 59 -3.06 -5.26 1.05
N LYS A 60 -3.47 -6.08 0.08
CA LYS A 60 -2.62 -6.50 -1.04
C LYS A 60 -2.27 -5.32 -1.95
N VAL A 61 -3.22 -4.43 -2.24
CA VAL A 61 -2.99 -3.22 -3.04
C VAL A 61 -1.99 -2.30 -2.34
N VAL A 62 -2.19 -2.01 -1.05
CA VAL A 62 -1.30 -1.17 -0.25
C VAL A 62 0.14 -1.71 -0.26
N ARG A 63 0.31 -3.01 0.01
CA ARG A 63 1.63 -3.67 -0.02
C ARG A 63 2.29 -3.58 -1.40
N LYS A 64 1.53 -3.80 -2.47
CA LYS A 64 2.03 -3.71 -3.86
C LYS A 64 2.50 -2.30 -4.18
N ALA A 65 1.72 -1.28 -3.82
CA ALA A 65 2.08 0.12 -4.03
C ALA A 65 3.36 0.50 -3.25
N SER A 66 3.46 0.07 -1.99
CA SER A 66 4.68 0.27 -1.19
C SER A 66 5.90 -0.41 -1.81
N ALA A 67 5.77 -1.67 -2.24
CA ALA A 67 6.85 -2.40 -2.89
C ALA A 67 7.32 -1.71 -4.17
N ALA A 68 6.39 -1.21 -5.01
CA ALA A 68 6.71 -0.43 -6.20
C ALA A 68 7.46 0.87 -5.86
N SER A 69 7.01 1.59 -4.81
CA SER A 69 7.67 2.80 -4.32
C SER A 69 9.08 2.53 -3.80
N ARG A 70 9.28 1.46 -3.02
CA ARG A 70 10.60 1.02 -2.54
C ARG A 70 11.53 0.65 -3.70
N LYS A 71 11.04 -0.11 -4.69
CA LYS A 71 11.81 -0.44 -5.91
C LYS A 71 12.22 0.83 -6.65
N SER A 72 11.29 1.76 -6.86
CA SER A 72 11.52 3.05 -7.51
C SER A 72 12.62 3.86 -6.81
N ARG A 73 12.61 3.93 -5.47
CA ARG A 73 13.67 4.59 -4.68
C ARG A 73 15.02 3.88 -4.79
N LYS A 74 15.05 2.55 -4.73
CA LYS A 74 16.28 1.75 -4.88
C LYS A 74 16.91 1.98 -6.26
N ASN A 75 16.09 1.99 -7.32
CA ASN A 75 16.55 2.25 -8.68
C ASN A 75 17.06 3.69 -8.83
N LEU A 76 16.38 4.67 -8.25
CA LEU A 76 16.87 6.06 -8.24
C LEU A 76 18.23 6.18 -7.52
N SER A 77 18.43 5.49 -6.39
CA SER A 77 19.71 5.49 -5.68
C SER A 77 20.85 4.92 -6.54
N LYS A 78 20.61 3.80 -7.24
CA LYS A 78 21.59 3.22 -8.19
C LYS A 78 21.88 4.17 -9.35
N ALA A 79 20.83 4.73 -9.96
CA ALA A 79 20.95 5.68 -11.06
C ALA A 79 21.71 6.95 -10.68
N LEU A 80 21.55 7.45 -9.45
CA LEU A 80 22.30 8.59 -8.93
C LEU A 80 23.78 8.30 -8.77
N ARG A 81 24.15 7.10 -8.30
CA ARG A 81 25.56 6.70 -8.20
C ARG A 81 26.21 6.69 -9.58
N GLU A 82 25.52 6.11 -10.56
CA GLU A 82 26.01 6.05 -11.93
C GLU A 82 26.09 7.44 -12.59
N ALA A 83 25.06 8.27 -12.43
CA ALA A 83 25.07 9.63 -12.95
C ALA A 83 26.20 10.48 -12.32
N ASN A 84 26.45 10.34 -11.02
CA ASN A 84 27.58 10.99 -10.37
C ASN A 84 28.92 10.47 -10.90
N ALA A 85 29.10 9.16 -11.08
CA ALA A 85 30.32 8.60 -11.68
C ALA A 85 30.59 9.14 -13.09
N ARG A 86 29.53 9.37 -13.88
CA ARG A 86 29.62 9.91 -15.24
C ARG A 86 29.92 11.41 -15.26
N LEU A 87 29.35 12.19 -14.34
CA LEU A 87 29.33 13.66 -14.40
C LEU A 87 30.23 14.36 -13.36
N ARG A 88 30.74 13.64 -12.35
CA ARG A 88 31.73 14.15 -11.41
C ARG A 88 33.14 13.66 -11.77
N LYS A 89 34.12 14.41 -11.28
CA LYS A 89 35.54 14.03 -11.24
C LYS A 89 35.77 13.11 -10.03
N LYS A 90 36.94 12.47 -9.97
CA LYS A 90 37.34 11.61 -8.83
C LYS A 90 37.35 12.37 -7.50
N ASN A 91 37.65 13.66 -7.51
CA ASN A 91 37.61 14.54 -6.33
C ASN A 91 36.18 15.00 -5.94
N GLY A 92 35.13 14.46 -6.57
CA GLY A 92 33.74 14.77 -6.26
C GLY A 92 33.20 16.05 -6.88
N GLN A 93 34.03 16.89 -7.52
CA GLN A 93 33.58 18.09 -8.23
C GLN A 93 32.82 17.73 -9.51
N LEU A 94 31.86 18.55 -9.90
CA LEU A 94 31.20 18.40 -11.20
C LEU A 94 32.19 18.67 -12.34
N LYS A 95 32.04 17.95 -13.46
CA LYS A 95 32.77 18.23 -14.70
C LYS A 95 32.38 19.61 -15.24
N LYS A 96 33.28 20.26 -16.00
CA LYS A 96 33.07 21.61 -16.54
C LYS A 96 31.75 21.69 -17.31
N GLY A 97 30.95 22.72 -17.03
CA GLY A 97 29.66 22.94 -17.67
C GLY A 97 28.55 21.96 -17.28
N LYS A 98 28.74 21.16 -16.21
CA LYS A 98 27.70 20.29 -15.66
C LYS A 98 27.16 20.85 -14.36
N THR A 99 25.86 20.68 -14.17
CA THR A 99 25.13 21.12 -13.00
C THR A 99 24.53 19.94 -12.24
N GLN A 100 24.09 20.16 -11.00
CA GLN A 100 23.33 19.15 -10.26
C GLN A 100 22.02 18.78 -10.97
N ALA A 101 21.41 19.73 -11.69
CA ALA A 101 20.23 19.48 -12.51
C ALA A 101 20.51 18.44 -13.60
N ASP A 102 21.69 18.49 -14.23
CA ASP A 102 22.08 17.51 -15.25
C ASP A 102 22.29 16.12 -14.65
N VAL A 103 22.84 16.04 -13.43
CA VAL A 103 22.95 14.79 -12.68
C VAL A 103 21.57 14.20 -12.42
N MET A 104 20.63 15.01 -11.94
CA MET A 104 19.26 14.57 -11.66
C MET A 104 18.52 14.14 -12.93
N ARG A 105 18.64 14.90 -14.03
CA ARG A 105 18.03 14.55 -15.33
C ARG A 105 18.59 13.22 -15.86
N LEU A 106 19.91 13.03 -15.78
CA LEU A 106 20.56 11.80 -16.20
C LEU A 106 20.13 10.62 -15.31
N ALA A 107 20.09 10.81 -14.00
CA ALA A 107 19.66 9.78 -13.06
C ALA A 107 18.19 9.38 -13.31
N GLN A 108 17.28 10.31 -13.56
CA GLN A 108 15.88 9.99 -13.89
C GLN A 108 15.77 9.22 -15.22
N ARG A 109 16.60 9.52 -16.21
CA ARG A 109 16.69 8.73 -17.45
C ARG A 109 17.21 7.31 -17.21
N LEU A 110 18.27 7.15 -16.41
CA LEU A 110 18.84 5.84 -16.07
C LEU A 110 17.88 5.01 -15.23
N LYS A 111 17.19 5.63 -14.27
CA LYS A 111 16.17 4.99 -13.43
C LYS A 111 15.09 4.30 -14.26
N LYS A 112 14.65 4.89 -15.38
CA LYS A 112 13.65 4.28 -16.27
C LYS A 112 14.14 3.00 -16.95
N LYS A 113 15.45 2.77 -16.99
CA LYS A 113 16.09 1.59 -17.60
C LYS A 113 16.47 0.51 -16.55
N MET A 114 16.19 0.74 -15.27
CA MET A 114 16.47 -0.15 -14.12
C MET A 114 15.19 -0.63 -13.48
#